data_AF-A0A953Z6H5-F1
#
_entry.id   AF-A0A953Z6H5-F1
#
_cell.length_a   1.000
_cell.length_b   1.000
_cell.length_c   1.000
_cell.angle_alpha   90.00
_cell.angle_beta   90.00
_cell.angle_gamma   90.00
#
_symmetry.space_group_name_H-M   'P 1'
#
loop_
_entity.id
_entity.type
_entity.pdbx_description
1 polymer ?
#
loop_
_entity_poly.entity_id
_entity_poly.type
_entity_poly.pdbx_seq_one_letter_code
_entity_poly.pdbx_strand_id
1 'polypeptide(L)'
;MRTSLARVSLSAAAWLLAAVLTVYASSKLFGYQFVLLESVGEHRLRDLTPMELAWAFFGHSYAYGLFLGLFELAACALLLHPRTRTLGAVLAATILANIVFIDVEYEIHGPLAIAVVLLVLALFLVAADWRSVVGAARALLHMGDPARATAAHPIRFALVVIAWLGWLLWICSFALERRTEHQHPLRGGWTLTQHTIDGASTPHTGATEGGEPTVWFEFAGATVLALDGKETQGVVAFAEDGRTMRWFMDLDADASEFEATVDLDGDRLVLSGTRDGQRMRMELLRRPRWRPVETR
;
A
#
# COMPACT_ATOMS: atom_id res chain seq x y z
N MET A 1 2.06 -27.87 -34.62
CA MET A 1 1.02 -26.94 -34.08
C MET A 1 0.78 -27.07 -32.58
N ARG A 2 0.51 -28.26 -32.01
CA ARG A 2 0.26 -28.41 -30.55
C ARG A 2 1.37 -27.88 -29.63
N THR A 3 2.63 -27.97 -30.04
CA THR A 3 3.80 -27.49 -29.28
C THR A 3 4.05 -25.98 -29.38
N SER A 4 3.49 -25.27 -30.38
CA SER A 4 3.60 -23.81 -30.45
C SER A 4 2.55 -23.13 -29.58
N LEU A 5 1.30 -23.61 -29.63
CA LEU A 5 0.20 -23.10 -28.80
C LEU A 5 0.49 -23.21 -27.30
N ALA A 6 1.01 -24.36 -26.83
CA ALA A 6 1.37 -24.54 -25.42
C ALA A 6 2.52 -23.63 -24.97
N ARG A 7 3.50 -23.36 -25.83
CA ARG A 7 4.61 -22.44 -25.50
C ARG A 7 4.15 -20.99 -25.49
N VAL A 8 3.25 -20.63 -26.40
CA VAL A 8 2.63 -19.31 -26.45
C VAL A 8 1.76 -19.08 -25.22
N SER A 9 0.93 -20.05 -24.82
CA SER A 9 0.07 -19.92 -23.63
C SER A 9 0.87 -19.81 -22.33
N LEU A 10 1.92 -20.61 -22.15
CA LEU A 10 2.81 -20.51 -20.98
C LEU A 10 3.55 -19.17 -20.93
N SER A 11 3.96 -18.65 -22.10
CA SER A 11 4.57 -17.33 -22.17
C SER A 11 3.55 -16.25 -21.81
N ALA A 12 2.35 -16.28 -22.41
CA ALA A 12 1.28 -15.33 -22.11
C ALA A 12 0.90 -15.33 -20.61
N ALA A 13 0.80 -16.51 -20.00
CA ALA A 13 0.58 -16.65 -18.56
C ALA A 13 1.71 -16.01 -17.72
N ALA A 14 2.97 -16.23 -18.09
CA ALA A 14 4.11 -15.61 -17.40
C ALA A 14 4.14 -14.09 -17.57
N TRP A 15 3.82 -13.57 -18.76
CA TRP A 15 3.72 -12.14 -19.03
C TRP A 15 2.58 -11.50 -18.25
N LEU A 16 1.41 -12.13 -18.18
CA LEU A 16 0.27 -11.67 -17.39
C LEU A 16 0.62 -11.61 -15.89
N LEU A 17 1.18 -12.70 -15.36
CA LEU A 17 1.59 -12.78 -13.96
C LEU A 17 2.63 -11.70 -13.63
N ALA A 18 3.64 -11.52 -14.48
CA ALA A 18 4.65 -10.48 -14.30
C ALA A 18 4.05 -9.06 -14.39
N ALA A 19 3.11 -8.82 -15.31
CA ALA A 19 2.47 -7.51 -15.44
C ALA A 19 1.69 -7.14 -14.15
N VAL A 20 0.90 -8.07 -13.62
CA VAL A 20 0.12 -7.81 -12.39
C VAL A 20 1.02 -7.67 -11.17
N LEU A 21 2.02 -8.54 -10.99
CA LEU A 21 2.98 -8.42 -9.88
C LEU A 21 3.81 -7.12 -9.96
N THR A 22 4.05 -6.58 -11.16
CA THR A 22 4.73 -5.29 -11.30
C THR A 22 3.90 -4.14 -10.75
N VAL A 23 2.57 -4.19 -10.89
CA VAL A 23 1.66 -3.20 -10.28
C VAL A 23 1.73 -3.29 -8.75
N TYR A 24 1.69 -4.50 -8.19
CA TYR A 24 1.79 -4.74 -6.74
C TYR A 24 3.15 -4.32 -6.18
N ALA A 25 4.22 -4.55 -6.94
CA ALA A 25 5.54 -4.10 -6.53
C ALA A 25 5.64 -2.57 -6.55
N SER A 26 5.12 -1.94 -7.61
CA SER A 26 5.15 -0.49 -7.76
C SER A 26 4.43 0.21 -6.61
N SER A 27 3.27 -0.30 -6.17
CA SER A 27 2.55 0.28 -5.02
C SER A 27 3.37 0.22 -3.72
N LYS A 28 4.13 -0.86 -3.49
CA LYS A 28 5.03 -0.96 -2.31
C LYS A 28 6.24 -0.04 -2.44
N LEU A 29 6.85 0.01 -3.62
CA LEU A 29 7.99 0.87 -3.91
C LEU A 29 7.65 2.34 -3.65
N PHE A 30 6.53 2.82 -4.18
CA PHE A 30 6.14 4.23 -4.01
C PHE A 30 5.47 4.54 -2.67
N GLY A 31 5.39 3.57 -1.76
CA GLY A 31 4.80 3.76 -0.43
C GLY A 31 3.28 4.02 -0.46
N TYR A 32 2.61 3.59 -1.53
CA TYR A 32 1.16 3.64 -1.67
C TYR A 32 0.46 2.45 -0.99
N GLN A 33 1.21 1.38 -0.73
CA GLN A 33 0.73 0.22 0.00
C GLN A 33 1.23 0.25 1.45
N PHE A 34 0.41 -0.28 2.37
CA PHE A 34 0.66 -0.28 3.82
C PHE A 34 0.76 1.11 4.46
N VAL A 35 -0.03 2.07 3.97
CA VAL A 35 -0.10 3.38 4.61
C VAL A 35 -0.93 3.27 5.88
N LEU A 36 -0.29 3.43 7.03
CA LEU A 36 -0.97 3.57 8.30
C LEU A 36 -1.69 4.93 8.34
N LEU A 37 -2.99 4.89 8.58
CA LEU A 37 -3.82 6.06 8.81
C LEU A 37 -3.50 6.63 10.20
N GLU A 38 -3.40 7.96 10.32
CA GLU A 38 -3.08 8.59 11.61
C GLU A 38 -4.22 8.43 12.63
N SER A 39 -5.47 8.38 12.16
CA SER A 39 -6.65 8.01 12.96
C SER A 39 -6.49 6.65 13.66
N VAL A 40 -6.08 5.62 12.92
CA VAL A 40 -5.83 4.27 13.44
C VAL A 40 -4.65 4.25 14.42
N GLY A 41 -3.67 5.13 14.24
CA GLY A 41 -2.51 5.25 15.14
C GLY A 41 -2.85 5.72 16.57
N GLU A 42 -4.02 6.34 16.76
CA GLU A 42 -4.52 6.81 18.07
C GLU A 42 -5.31 5.71 18.80
N HIS A 43 -5.76 4.67 18.11
CA HIS A 43 -6.45 3.54 18.71
C HIS A 43 -5.50 2.67 19.54
N ARG A 44 -6.03 2.01 20.57
CA ARG A 44 -5.24 1.05 21.35
C ARG A 44 -5.02 -0.20 20.52
N LEU A 45 -3.88 -0.87 20.70
CA LEU A 45 -3.55 -2.12 19.98
C LEU A 45 -4.65 -3.20 20.05
N ARG A 46 -5.38 -3.26 21.17
CA ARG A 46 -6.46 -4.24 21.38
C ARG A 46 -7.76 -3.90 20.62
N ASP A 47 -7.90 -2.65 20.19
CA ASP A 47 -9.10 -2.12 19.54
C ASP A 47 -8.92 -2.11 18.00
N LEU A 48 -7.72 -2.42 17.51
CA LEU A 48 -7.42 -2.55 16.08
C LEU A 48 -8.07 -3.80 15.47
N THR A 49 -8.62 -3.64 14.28
CA THR A 49 -9.00 -4.77 13.42
C THR A 49 -7.78 -5.57 12.97
N PRO A 50 -7.95 -6.84 12.56
CA PRO A 50 -6.85 -7.64 12.03
C PRO A 50 -6.12 -6.95 10.85
N MET A 51 -6.88 -6.36 9.92
CA MET A 51 -6.31 -5.63 8.79
C MET A 51 -5.49 -4.42 9.25
N GLU A 52 -6.00 -3.61 10.17
CA GLU A 52 -5.26 -2.44 10.71
C GLU A 52 -3.97 -2.87 11.40
N LEU A 53 -4.00 -3.98 12.13
CA LEU A 53 -2.79 -4.54 12.74
C LEU A 53 -1.74 -4.94 11.70
N ALA A 54 -2.16 -5.61 10.61
CA ALA A 54 -1.26 -5.93 9.51
C ALA A 54 -0.70 -4.67 8.85
N TRP A 55 -1.54 -3.67 8.56
CA TRP A 55 -1.11 -2.40 7.96
C TRP A 55 -0.19 -1.61 8.88
N ALA A 56 -0.42 -1.62 10.19
CA ALA A 56 0.47 -1.02 11.17
C ALA A 56 1.85 -1.70 11.17
N PHE A 57 1.88 -3.04 11.13
CA PHE A 57 3.13 -3.80 11.06
C PHE A 57 3.92 -3.53 9.77
N PHE A 58 3.29 -3.71 8.61
CA PHE A 58 3.95 -3.48 7.32
C PHE A 58 4.28 -2.00 7.07
N GLY A 59 3.42 -1.10 7.53
CA GLY A 59 3.54 0.35 7.35
C GLY A 59 4.55 1.02 8.28
N HIS A 60 4.90 0.38 9.40
CA HIS A 60 5.91 0.88 10.32
C HIS A 60 7.28 1.04 9.66
N SER A 61 7.68 0.08 8.81
CA SER A 61 8.98 0.09 8.14
C SER A 61 8.83 0.16 6.63
N TYR A 62 9.06 1.35 6.07
CA TYR A 62 9.12 1.54 4.61
C TYR A 62 10.18 0.63 3.97
N ALA A 63 11.33 0.43 4.62
CA ALA A 63 12.38 -0.46 4.12
C ALA A 63 11.89 -1.91 3.98
N TYR A 64 11.01 -2.36 4.89
CA TYR A 64 10.40 -3.67 4.80
C TYR A 64 9.38 -3.77 3.67
N GLY A 65 8.51 -2.77 3.49
CA GLY A 65 7.62 -2.70 2.33
C GLY A 65 8.38 -2.69 1.00
N LEU A 66 9.45 -1.92 0.92
CA LEU A 66 10.36 -1.87 -0.21
C LEU A 66 10.99 -3.24 -0.47
N PHE A 67 11.52 -3.90 0.56
CA PHE A 67 12.06 -5.26 0.48
C PHE A 67 11.07 -6.23 -0.17
N LEU A 68 9.80 -6.24 0.27
CA LEU A 68 8.77 -7.09 -0.32
C LEU A 68 8.53 -6.77 -1.81
N GLY A 69 8.43 -5.48 -2.17
CA GLY A 69 8.23 -5.06 -3.56
C GLY A 69 9.41 -5.41 -4.47
N LEU A 70 10.65 -5.38 -3.95
CA LEU A 70 11.83 -5.80 -4.71
C LEU A 70 11.82 -7.29 -5.03
N PHE A 71 11.35 -8.14 -4.11
CA PHE A 71 11.18 -9.58 -4.37
C PHE A 71 10.10 -9.85 -5.42
N GLU A 72 9.02 -9.06 -5.42
CA GLU A 72 8.00 -9.11 -6.48
C GLU A 72 8.60 -8.73 -7.84
N LEU A 73 9.39 -7.64 -7.93
CA LEU A 73 10.11 -7.28 -9.16
C LEU A 73 11.12 -8.33 -9.59
N ALA A 74 11.80 -8.98 -8.65
CA ALA A 74 12.69 -10.11 -8.93
C ALA A 74 11.95 -11.23 -9.65
N ALA A 75 10.78 -11.61 -9.12
CA ALA A 75 9.94 -12.64 -9.70
C ALA A 75 9.50 -12.24 -11.13
N CYS A 76 9.09 -10.97 -11.32
CA CYS A 76 8.73 -10.44 -12.64
C CYS A 76 9.90 -10.56 -13.63
N ALA A 77 11.09 -10.07 -13.29
CA ALA A 77 12.25 -10.10 -14.16
C ALA A 77 12.61 -11.55 -14.57
N LEU A 78 12.54 -12.49 -13.62
CA LEU A 78 12.81 -13.90 -13.87
C LEU A 78 11.75 -14.56 -14.75
N LEU A 79 10.46 -14.23 -14.57
CA LEU A 79 9.33 -14.74 -15.35
C LEU A 79 9.40 -14.34 -16.84
N LEU A 80 9.83 -13.11 -17.10
CA LEU A 80 9.91 -12.55 -18.46
C LEU A 80 11.02 -13.20 -19.29
N HIS A 81 12.09 -13.68 -18.65
CA HIS A 81 13.20 -14.30 -19.36
C HIS A 81 13.01 -15.83 -19.47
N PRO A 82 12.90 -16.40 -20.69
CA PRO A 82 12.50 -17.80 -20.90
C PRO A 82 13.37 -18.84 -20.19
N ARG A 83 14.66 -18.54 -19.96
CA ARG A 83 15.58 -19.47 -19.29
C ARG A 83 15.43 -19.51 -17.76
N THR A 84 14.85 -18.47 -17.18
CA THR A 84 14.70 -18.31 -15.72
C THR A 84 13.24 -18.36 -15.27
N ARG A 85 12.32 -18.55 -16.21
CA ARG A 85 10.88 -18.50 -15.98
C ARG A 85 10.42 -19.42 -14.86
N THR A 86 10.92 -20.65 -14.82
CA THR A 86 10.56 -21.63 -13.79
C THR A 86 10.97 -21.16 -12.40
N LEU A 87 12.15 -20.55 -12.27
CA LEU A 87 12.60 -19.93 -11.01
C LEU A 87 11.72 -18.74 -10.63
N GLY A 88 11.39 -17.87 -11.59
CA GLY A 88 10.47 -16.76 -11.39
C GLY A 88 9.08 -17.22 -10.95
N ALA A 89 8.57 -18.32 -11.52
CA ALA A 89 7.28 -18.90 -11.15
C ALA A 89 7.28 -19.49 -9.74
N VAL A 90 8.35 -20.18 -9.33
CA VAL A 90 8.51 -20.67 -7.94
C VAL A 90 8.56 -19.50 -6.96
N LEU A 91 9.32 -18.46 -7.27
CA LEU A 91 9.41 -17.26 -6.43
C LEU A 91 8.07 -16.54 -6.33
N ALA A 92 7.38 -16.33 -7.46
CA ALA A 92 6.04 -15.75 -7.49
C ALA A 92 5.04 -16.58 -6.68
N ALA A 93 5.04 -17.91 -6.82
CA ALA A 93 4.17 -18.79 -6.05
C ALA A 93 4.43 -18.69 -4.55
N THR A 94 5.70 -18.56 -4.14
CA THR A 94 6.07 -18.39 -2.73
C THR A 94 5.55 -17.06 -2.17
N ILE A 95 5.76 -15.96 -2.91
CA ILE A 95 5.29 -14.63 -2.52
C ILE A 95 3.76 -14.61 -2.44
N LEU A 96 3.08 -15.12 -3.47
CA LEU A 96 1.62 -15.13 -3.53
C LEU A 96 1.00 -16.06 -2.49
N ALA A 97 1.64 -17.18 -2.16
CA ALA A 97 1.19 -18.04 -1.07
C ALA A 97 1.24 -17.29 0.27
N ASN A 98 2.32 -16.54 0.52
CA ASN A 98 2.43 -15.71 1.72
C ASN A 98 1.38 -14.59 1.74
N ILE A 99 1.14 -13.91 0.60
CA ILE A 99 0.08 -12.90 0.48
C ILE A 99 -1.29 -13.50 0.79
N VAL A 100 -1.65 -14.62 0.16
CA VAL A 100 -2.94 -15.29 0.42
C VAL A 100 -3.08 -15.71 1.87
N PHE A 101 -2.00 -16.20 2.50
CA PHE A 101 -2.04 -16.58 3.91
C PHE A 101 -2.28 -15.38 4.82
N ILE A 102 -1.57 -14.27 4.59
CA ILE A 102 -1.79 -13.01 5.31
C ILE A 102 -3.22 -12.49 5.07
N ASP A 103 -3.70 -12.50 3.82
CA ASP A 103 -5.02 -12.01 3.47
C ASP A 103 -6.15 -12.79 4.16
N VAL A 104 -5.96 -14.09 4.37
CA VAL A 104 -6.90 -14.94 5.11
C VAL A 104 -6.83 -14.67 6.62
N GLU A 105 -5.63 -14.71 7.21
CA GLU A 105 -5.45 -14.60 8.66
C GLU A 105 -5.75 -13.19 9.21
N TYR A 106 -5.60 -12.16 8.37
CA TYR A 106 -5.87 -10.77 8.73
C TYR A 106 -7.16 -10.21 8.09
N GLU A 107 -8.02 -11.09 7.57
CA GLU A 107 -9.36 -10.74 7.03
C GLU A 107 -9.33 -9.65 5.93
N ILE A 108 -8.31 -9.69 5.07
CA ILE A 108 -8.09 -8.71 4.01
C ILE A 108 -8.83 -9.18 2.75
N HIS A 109 -10.09 -8.79 2.60
CA HIS A 109 -10.94 -9.34 1.54
C HIS A 109 -10.72 -8.77 0.13
N GLY A 110 -10.35 -7.50 0.01
CA GLY A 110 -10.25 -6.80 -1.29
C GLY A 110 -9.33 -7.49 -2.31
N PRO A 111 -8.05 -7.75 -1.99
CA PRO A 111 -7.10 -8.38 -2.90
C PRO A 111 -7.11 -9.92 -2.89
N LEU A 112 -7.75 -10.57 -1.92
CA LEU A 112 -7.63 -12.01 -1.71
C LEU A 112 -8.00 -12.85 -2.95
N ALA A 113 -9.13 -12.55 -3.59
CA ALA A 113 -9.61 -13.33 -4.74
C ALA A 113 -8.61 -13.28 -5.91
N ILE A 114 -8.06 -12.10 -6.21
CA ILE A 114 -7.07 -11.95 -7.28
C ILE A 114 -5.73 -12.58 -6.88
N ALA A 115 -5.31 -12.47 -5.62
CA ALA A 115 -4.10 -13.13 -5.11
C ALA A 115 -4.18 -14.67 -5.26
N VAL A 116 -5.34 -15.28 -4.97
CA VAL A 116 -5.58 -16.72 -5.17
C VAL A 116 -5.50 -17.10 -6.65
N VAL A 117 -6.11 -16.33 -7.55
CA VAL A 117 -6.04 -16.59 -9.00
C VAL A 117 -4.60 -16.52 -9.51
N LEU A 118 -3.83 -15.51 -9.08
CA LEU A 118 -2.42 -15.37 -9.43
C LEU A 118 -1.58 -16.52 -8.85
N LEU A 119 -1.86 -16.97 -7.62
CA LEU A 119 -1.19 -18.11 -7.01
C LEU A 119 -1.43 -19.38 -7.83
N VAL A 120 -2.67 -19.65 -8.23
CA VAL A 120 -3.00 -20.78 -9.10
C VAL A 120 -2.26 -20.68 -10.44
N LEU A 121 -2.18 -19.49 -11.03
CA LEU A 121 -1.43 -19.27 -12.27
C LEU A 121 0.08 -19.52 -12.09
N ALA A 122 0.66 -19.07 -10.98
CA ALA A 122 2.06 -19.33 -10.65
C ALA A 122 2.33 -20.84 -10.46
N LEU A 123 1.45 -21.53 -9.72
CA LEU A 123 1.52 -22.98 -9.53
C LEU A 123 1.34 -23.75 -10.84
N PHE A 124 0.49 -23.28 -11.75
CA PHE A 124 0.35 -23.85 -13.09
C PHE A 124 1.66 -23.74 -13.89
N LEU A 125 2.34 -22.59 -13.83
CA LEU A 125 3.65 -22.40 -14.48
C LEU A 125 4.73 -23.30 -13.85
N VAL A 126 4.72 -23.46 -12.52
CA VAL A 126 5.63 -24.39 -11.81
C VAL A 126 5.35 -25.83 -12.23
N ALA A 127 4.09 -26.25 -12.28
CA ALA A 127 3.68 -27.60 -12.66
C ALA A 127 4.06 -27.94 -14.11
N ALA A 128 3.98 -26.96 -15.01
CA ALA A 128 4.35 -27.12 -16.42
C ALA A 128 5.83 -27.49 -16.62
N ASP A 129 6.71 -27.15 -15.68
CA ASP A 129 8.14 -27.47 -15.70
C ASP A 129 8.63 -28.15 -14.41
N TRP A 130 7.76 -28.97 -13.79
CA TRP A 130 8.03 -29.64 -12.51
C TRP A 130 9.31 -30.49 -12.50
N ARG A 131 9.68 -31.07 -13.65
CA ARG A 131 10.92 -31.86 -13.79
C ARG A 131 12.17 -31.03 -13.49
N SER A 132 12.20 -29.79 -13.98
CA SER A 132 13.31 -28.86 -13.74
C SER A 132 13.35 -28.44 -12.28
N VAL A 133 12.18 -28.24 -11.65
CA VAL A 133 12.06 -27.91 -10.21
C VAL A 133 12.60 -29.04 -9.34
N VAL A 134 12.16 -30.28 -9.56
CA VAL A 134 12.64 -31.44 -8.81
C VAL A 134 14.13 -31.69 -9.06
N GLY A 135 14.61 -31.50 -10.29
CA GLY A 135 16.03 -31.58 -10.62
C GLY A 135 16.87 -30.58 -9.83
N ALA A 136 16.44 -29.32 -9.78
CA ALA A 136 17.10 -28.27 -9.02
C ALA A 136 17.06 -28.53 -7.50
N ALA A 137 15.89 -28.92 -6.97
CA ALA A 137 15.73 -29.25 -5.56
C ALA A 137 16.61 -30.42 -5.14
N ARG A 138 16.68 -31.48 -5.95
CA ARG A 138 17.61 -32.61 -5.71
C ARG A 138 19.06 -32.16 -5.75
N ALA A 139 19.45 -31.30 -6.70
CA ALA A 139 20.81 -30.79 -6.77
C ALA A 139 21.19 -29.95 -5.52
N LEU A 140 20.25 -29.12 -5.04
CA LEU A 140 20.39 -28.35 -3.79
C LEU A 140 20.50 -29.26 -2.56
N LEU A 141 19.61 -30.24 -2.42
CA LEU A 141 19.52 -31.13 -1.26
C LEU A 141 20.60 -32.21 -1.22
N HIS A 142 21.09 -32.65 -2.39
CA HIS A 142 22.11 -33.69 -2.46
C HIS A 142 23.53 -33.15 -2.51
N MET A 143 23.76 -31.82 -2.44
CA MET A 143 25.06 -31.15 -2.64
C MET A 143 26.02 -32.03 -3.46
N GLY A 144 25.64 -32.24 -4.73
CA GLY A 144 26.42 -33.10 -5.61
C GLY A 144 27.88 -32.62 -5.64
N ASP A 145 28.80 -33.59 -5.57
CA ASP A 145 30.26 -33.41 -5.57
C ASP A 145 30.69 -32.14 -6.34
N PRO A 146 31.24 -31.10 -5.66
CA PRO A 146 31.48 -29.77 -6.24
C PRO A 146 32.38 -29.81 -7.49
N ALA A 147 33.07 -30.92 -7.73
CA ALA A 147 33.89 -31.19 -8.90
C ALA A 147 33.11 -31.26 -10.24
N ARG A 148 31.79 -31.45 -10.23
CA ARG A 148 30.95 -31.55 -11.45
C ARG A 148 30.05 -30.37 -11.73
N ALA A 149 30.07 -29.33 -10.90
CA ALA A 149 29.51 -28.04 -11.27
C ALA A 149 30.38 -27.49 -12.41
N THR A 150 30.02 -27.80 -13.66
CA THR A 150 30.60 -27.18 -14.85
C THR A 150 30.72 -25.69 -14.58
N ALA A 151 31.93 -25.15 -14.68
CA ALA A 151 32.26 -23.75 -14.49
C ALA A 151 31.53 -22.86 -15.52
N ALA A 152 30.21 -22.80 -15.41
CA ALA A 152 29.36 -21.90 -16.16
C ALA A 152 29.47 -20.54 -15.47
N HIS A 153 30.62 -19.90 -15.72
CA HIS A 153 30.90 -18.49 -15.53
C HIS A 153 30.43 -17.91 -14.18
N PRO A 154 31.07 -18.28 -13.04
CA PRO A 154 30.80 -17.67 -11.73
C PRO A 154 30.90 -16.13 -11.80
N ILE A 155 31.75 -15.60 -12.69
CA ILE A 155 31.86 -14.18 -12.99
C ILE A 155 30.58 -13.63 -13.64
N ARG A 156 29.97 -14.32 -14.62
CA ARG A 156 28.71 -13.85 -15.22
C ARG A 156 27.56 -13.91 -14.22
N PHE A 157 27.51 -14.94 -13.37
CA PHE A 157 26.54 -15.00 -12.28
C PHE A 157 26.74 -13.86 -11.29
N ALA A 158 27.99 -13.64 -10.84
CA ALA A 158 28.32 -12.53 -9.96
C ALA A 158 28.00 -11.16 -10.58
N LEU A 159 28.28 -10.96 -11.88
CA LEU A 159 27.93 -9.74 -12.60
C LEU A 159 26.42 -9.54 -12.71
N VAL A 160 25.65 -10.61 -12.93
CA VAL A 160 24.18 -10.55 -12.92
C VAL A 160 23.66 -10.20 -11.53
N VAL A 161 24.22 -10.80 -10.48
CA VAL A 161 23.87 -10.48 -9.09
C VAL A 161 24.25 -9.04 -8.74
N ILE A 162 25.43 -8.57 -9.12
CA ILE A 162 25.89 -7.19 -8.90
C ILE A 162 25.03 -6.20 -9.69
N ALA A 163 24.73 -6.48 -10.95
CA ALA A 163 23.85 -5.64 -11.77
C ALA A 163 22.44 -5.60 -11.19
N TRP A 164 21.94 -6.73 -10.69
CA TRP A 164 20.66 -6.82 -10.01
C TRP A 164 20.65 -6.03 -8.70
N LEU A 165 21.64 -6.22 -7.83
CA LEU A 165 21.81 -5.44 -6.59
C LEU A 165 21.98 -3.94 -6.88
N GLY A 166 22.72 -3.56 -7.91
CA GLY A 166 22.88 -2.17 -8.34
C GLY A 166 21.57 -1.56 -8.83
N TRP A 167 20.80 -2.31 -9.62
CA TRP A 167 19.47 -1.90 -10.07
C TRP A 167 18.47 -1.79 -8.91
N LEU A 168 18.52 -2.72 -7.95
CA LEU A 168 17.73 -2.66 -6.72
C LEU A 168 18.06 -1.39 -5.93
N LEU A 169 19.35 -1.11 -5.70
CA LEU A 169 19.80 0.08 -4.97
C LEU A 169 19.38 1.37 -5.66
N TRP A 170 19.43 1.42 -7.00
CA TRP A 170 18.98 2.58 -7.78
C TRP A 170 17.46 2.79 -7.71
N ILE A 171 16.68 1.71 -7.80
CA ILE A 171 15.22 1.78 -7.58
C ILE A 171 14.90 2.23 -6.16
N CYS A 172 15.63 1.73 -5.17
CA CYS A 172 15.46 2.14 -3.77
C CYS A 172 15.71 3.64 -3.60
N SER A 173 16.79 4.19 -4.16
CA SER A 173 17.08 5.62 -4.05
C SER A 173 16.00 6.47 -4.71
N PHE A 174 15.57 6.09 -5.91
CA PHE A 174 14.52 6.79 -6.65
C PHE A 174 13.15 6.76 -5.95
N ALA A 175 12.80 5.62 -5.38
CA ALA A 175 11.55 5.45 -4.63
C ALA A 175 11.55 6.28 -3.33
N LEU A 176 12.70 6.36 -2.66
CA LEU A 176 12.88 7.14 -1.43
C LEU A 176 12.75 8.65 -1.68
N GLU A 177 13.32 9.16 -2.77
CA GLU A 177 13.22 10.57 -3.19
C GLU A 177 11.78 10.99 -3.51
N ARG A 178 10.95 10.10 -4.07
CA ARG A 178 9.56 10.43 -4.43
C ARG A 178 8.59 10.46 -3.25
N ARG A 179 8.94 9.83 -2.12
CA ARG A 179 8.13 9.88 -0.88
C ARG A 179 8.05 11.31 -0.32
N THR A 180 9.10 12.11 -0.50
CA THR A 180 9.15 13.46 0.07
C THR A 180 8.27 14.48 -0.64
N GLU A 181 7.81 14.21 -1.88
CA GLU A 181 7.07 15.20 -2.69
C GLU A 181 5.54 15.24 -2.48
N HIS A 182 4.92 14.25 -1.81
CA HIS A 182 3.45 14.09 -1.83
C HIS A 182 2.71 14.35 -0.50
N GLN A 183 3.26 15.13 0.42
CA GLN A 183 2.52 15.50 1.63
C GLN A 183 1.67 16.77 1.39
N HIS A 184 0.37 16.57 1.17
CA HIS A 184 -0.58 17.68 1.16
C HIS A 184 -0.54 18.43 2.52
N PRO A 185 -0.57 19.78 2.54
CA PRO A 185 -0.43 20.57 3.77
C PRO A 185 -1.48 20.26 4.85
N LEU A 186 -2.67 19.82 4.41
CA LEU A 186 -3.76 19.42 5.29
C LEU A 186 -3.60 18.03 5.89
N ARG A 187 -2.67 17.20 5.41
CA ARG A 187 -2.53 15.83 5.89
C ARG A 187 -2.28 15.78 7.41
N GLY A 188 -3.03 14.92 8.07
CA GLY A 188 -2.95 14.58 9.48
C GLY A 188 -4.19 14.96 10.29
N GLY A 189 -4.08 14.85 11.61
CA GLY A 189 -5.15 15.13 12.57
C GLY A 189 -5.33 16.63 12.89
N TRP A 190 -6.58 17.04 13.01
CA TRP A 190 -7.01 18.40 13.33
C TRP A 190 -8.14 18.39 14.36
N THR A 191 -7.95 19.06 15.49
CA THR A 191 -8.99 19.21 16.51
C THR A 191 -10.00 20.26 16.06
N LEU A 192 -11.26 19.90 15.96
CA LEU A 192 -12.37 20.81 15.68
C LEU A 192 -12.64 21.64 16.95
N THR A 193 -12.34 22.94 16.91
CA THR A 193 -12.54 23.84 18.06
C THR A 193 -13.89 24.52 18.03
N GLN A 194 -14.43 24.74 16.85
CA GLN A 194 -15.73 25.39 16.68
C GLN A 194 -16.32 25.00 15.33
N HIS A 195 -17.63 24.78 15.29
CA HIS A 195 -18.37 24.79 14.04
C HIS A 195 -19.54 25.77 14.11
N THR A 196 -19.91 26.34 12.97
CA THR A 196 -21.05 27.24 12.82
C THR A 196 -21.92 26.74 11.68
N ILE A 197 -23.21 26.56 11.92
CA ILE A 197 -24.22 26.17 10.91
C ILE A 197 -25.30 27.25 10.87
N ASP A 198 -25.51 27.87 9.71
CA ASP A 198 -26.48 28.96 9.48
C ASP A 198 -26.42 30.07 10.56
N GLY A 199 -25.22 30.36 11.06
CA GLY A 199 -24.95 31.38 12.08
C GLY A 199 -25.03 30.89 13.52
N ALA A 200 -25.59 29.71 13.79
CA ALA A 200 -25.55 29.08 15.10
C ALA A 200 -24.15 28.46 15.33
N SER A 201 -23.41 28.98 16.31
CA SER A 201 -22.04 28.54 16.60
C SER A 201 -22.00 27.61 17.81
N THR A 202 -21.38 26.45 17.64
CA THR A 202 -21.17 25.45 18.69
C THR A 202 -19.67 25.36 18.98
N PRO A 203 -19.18 25.87 20.13
CA PRO A 203 -17.80 25.71 20.54
C PRO A 203 -17.54 24.29 21.07
N HIS A 204 -16.35 23.77 20.80
CA HIS A 204 -15.91 22.44 21.22
C HIS A 204 -14.65 22.64 22.07
N THR A 205 -14.81 22.66 23.39
CA THR A 205 -13.73 22.84 24.36
C THR A 205 -13.50 21.56 25.16
N GLY A 206 -12.35 20.92 24.92
CA GLY A 206 -11.91 19.74 25.65
C GLY A 206 -12.54 18.42 25.17
N ALA A 207 -12.07 17.32 25.77
CA ALA A 207 -12.60 15.99 25.51
C ALA A 207 -14.02 15.84 26.09
N THR A 208 -14.99 15.48 25.26
CA THR A 208 -16.32 15.03 25.73
C THR A 208 -16.25 13.53 26.09
N GLU A 209 -17.36 12.92 26.52
CA GLU A 209 -17.43 11.45 26.75
C GLU A 209 -17.01 10.64 25.51
N GLY A 210 -17.09 11.22 24.31
CA GLY A 210 -16.66 10.65 23.04
C GLY A 210 -15.25 11.03 22.57
N GLY A 211 -14.45 11.71 23.40
CA GLY A 211 -13.11 12.19 23.05
C GLY A 211 -13.08 13.62 22.49
N GLU A 212 -11.91 14.07 22.05
CA GLU A 212 -11.78 15.38 21.39
C GLU A 212 -12.29 15.30 19.94
N PRO A 213 -13.23 16.19 19.55
CA PRO A 213 -13.72 16.31 18.18
C PRO A 213 -12.55 16.48 17.20
N THR A 214 -12.35 15.51 16.31
CA THR A 214 -11.15 15.46 15.47
C THR A 214 -11.49 15.10 14.03
N VAL A 215 -10.83 15.77 13.09
CA VAL A 215 -10.83 15.47 11.66
C VAL A 215 -9.44 15.01 11.25
N TRP A 216 -9.32 13.84 10.67
CA TRP A 216 -8.10 13.38 10.03
C TRP A 216 -8.23 13.51 8.51
N PHE A 217 -7.27 14.19 7.89
CA PHE A 217 -7.08 14.17 6.44
C PHE A 217 -5.96 13.18 6.11
N GLU A 218 -6.33 12.08 5.48
CA GLU A 218 -5.49 10.90 5.33
C GLU A 218 -4.94 10.76 3.90
N PHE A 219 -4.20 9.68 3.69
CA PHE A 219 -3.66 9.34 2.37
C PHE A 219 -4.76 9.14 1.32
N ALA A 220 -4.46 9.53 0.07
CA ALA A 220 -5.37 9.45 -1.08
C ALA A 220 -6.72 10.17 -0.90
N GLY A 221 -6.77 11.19 -0.02
CA GLY A 221 -7.98 11.98 0.22
C GLY A 221 -8.97 11.29 1.13
N ALA A 222 -8.65 10.14 1.73
CA ALA A 222 -9.48 9.57 2.79
C ALA A 222 -9.59 10.55 3.97
N THR A 223 -10.71 10.51 4.67
CA THR A 223 -10.94 11.34 5.86
C THR A 223 -11.66 10.55 6.92
N VAL A 224 -11.40 10.88 8.18
CA VAL A 224 -12.14 10.36 9.33
C VAL A 224 -12.58 11.55 10.16
N LEU A 225 -13.86 11.64 10.48
CA LEU A 225 -14.42 12.61 11.42
C LEU A 225 -14.85 11.87 12.68
N ALA A 226 -14.19 12.12 13.80
CA ALA A 226 -14.66 11.72 15.12
C ALA A 226 -15.41 12.90 15.75
N LEU A 227 -16.71 12.73 15.98
CA LEU A 227 -17.55 13.72 16.66
C LEU A 227 -18.57 12.97 17.53
N ASP A 228 -18.73 13.40 18.79
CA ASP A 228 -19.68 12.84 19.76
C ASP A 228 -19.58 11.31 19.92
N GLY A 229 -18.37 10.77 19.87
CA GLY A 229 -18.09 9.34 20.03
C GLY A 229 -18.43 8.49 18.81
N LYS A 230 -18.79 9.11 17.68
CA LYS A 230 -18.97 8.43 16.39
C LYS A 230 -17.83 8.80 15.44
N GLU A 231 -17.23 7.79 14.83
CA GLU A 231 -16.30 7.96 13.71
C GLU A 231 -17.05 7.77 12.39
N THR A 232 -16.92 8.74 11.49
CA THR A 232 -17.49 8.68 10.14
C THR A 232 -16.37 8.79 9.12
N GLN A 233 -16.33 7.83 8.19
CA GLN A 233 -15.35 7.82 7.10
C GLN A 233 -15.88 8.60 5.90
N GLY A 234 -14.99 9.29 5.21
CA GLY A 234 -15.32 10.08 4.05
C GLY A 234 -14.15 10.26 3.09
N VAL A 235 -14.37 11.01 2.02
CA VAL A 235 -13.33 11.34 1.02
C VAL A 235 -13.37 12.82 0.69
N VAL A 236 -12.20 13.45 0.58
CA VAL A 236 -12.04 14.82 0.11
C VAL A 236 -11.34 14.85 -1.23
N ALA A 237 -11.86 15.65 -2.15
CA ALA A 237 -11.23 16.00 -3.42
C ALA A 237 -10.97 17.50 -3.46
N PHE A 238 -9.76 17.89 -3.87
CA PHE A 238 -9.39 19.30 -4.03
C PHE A 238 -9.59 19.73 -5.48
N ALA A 239 -10.05 20.96 -5.68
CA ALA A 239 -10.06 21.60 -6.99
C ALA A 239 -8.63 21.96 -7.43
N GLU A 240 -8.44 22.23 -8.73
CA GLU A 240 -7.13 22.59 -9.29
C GLU A 240 -6.52 23.85 -8.67
N ASP A 241 -7.34 24.72 -8.08
CA ASP A 241 -6.90 25.92 -7.38
C ASP A 241 -6.24 25.64 -6.02
N GLY A 242 -6.35 24.42 -5.50
CA GLY A 242 -5.87 24.00 -4.17
C GLY A 242 -6.53 24.72 -2.99
N ARG A 243 -7.54 25.57 -3.24
CA ARG A 243 -8.24 26.40 -2.25
C ARG A 243 -9.67 25.98 -2.07
N THR A 244 -10.24 25.28 -3.03
CA THR A 244 -11.60 24.74 -2.94
C THR A 244 -11.51 23.23 -2.78
N MET A 245 -12.35 22.68 -1.90
CA MET A 245 -12.45 21.24 -1.68
C MET A 245 -13.91 20.78 -1.66
N ARG A 246 -14.12 19.55 -2.10
CA ARG A 246 -15.39 18.83 -2.01
C ARG A 246 -15.19 17.67 -1.06
N TRP A 247 -15.87 17.72 0.08
CA TRP A 247 -15.77 16.68 1.12
C TRP A 247 -17.07 15.89 1.20
N PHE A 248 -16.96 14.59 0.91
CA PHE A 248 -18.01 13.59 1.06
C PHE A 248 -17.84 12.96 2.43
N MET A 249 -18.68 13.35 3.39
CA MET A 249 -18.50 13.01 4.81
C MET A 249 -19.08 11.64 5.21
N ASP A 250 -19.71 10.93 4.28
CA ASP A 250 -20.25 9.58 4.46
C ASP A 250 -20.04 8.79 3.16
N LEU A 251 -19.62 7.52 3.28
CA LEU A 251 -19.39 6.62 2.15
C LEU A 251 -20.67 5.89 1.71
N ASP A 252 -21.73 5.86 2.55
CA ASP A 252 -22.98 5.16 2.25
C ASP A 252 -24.14 6.11 1.86
N ALA A 253 -24.60 5.94 0.61
CA ALA A 253 -25.91 6.23 0.01
C ALA A 253 -26.58 7.63 0.12
N ASP A 254 -26.32 8.45 1.14
CA ASP A 254 -26.82 9.83 1.29
C ASP A 254 -25.65 10.77 1.59
N ALA A 255 -24.57 10.67 0.80
CA ALA A 255 -23.33 11.42 0.98
C ALA A 255 -23.59 12.93 0.91
N SER A 256 -23.85 13.54 2.07
CA SER A 256 -23.95 14.99 2.20
C SER A 256 -22.62 15.59 1.77
N GLU A 257 -22.67 16.40 0.73
CA GLU A 257 -21.51 17.03 0.15
C GLU A 257 -21.26 18.36 0.85
N PHE A 258 -20.04 18.54 1.35
CA PHE A 258 -19.56 19.82 1.87
C PHE A 258 -18.58 20.43 0.87
N GLU A 259 -19.04 21.42 0.12
CA GLU A 259 -18.19 22.24 -0.76
C GLU A 259 -17.66 23.41 0.05
N ALA A 260 -16.34 23.48 0.22
CA ALA A 260 -15.69 24.41 1.13
C ALA A 260 -14.44 25.07 0.54
N THR A 261 -14.25 26.33 0.88
CA THR A 261 -12.97 27.03 0.74
C THR A 261 -12.08 26.72 1.94
N VAL A 262 -10.81 26.43 1.64
CA VAL A 262 -9.73 26.10 2.57
C VAL A 262 -8.90 27.35 2.83
N ASP A 263 -8.86 27.80 4.08
CA ASP A 263 -7.96 28.84 4.55
C ASP A 263 -7.01 28.24 5.60
N LEU A 264 -5.72 28.15 5.25
CA LEU A 264 -4.69 27.50 6.04
C LEU A 264 -3.64 28.53 6.47
N ASP A 265 -3.55 28.78 7.78
CA ASP A 265 -2.57 29.66 8.41
C ASP A 265 -1.77 28.87 9.46
N GLY A 266 -0.69 28.22 9.00
CA GLY A 266 0.17 27.38 9.83
C GLY A 266 -0.56 26.18 10.44
N ASP A 267 -0.86 26.28 11.73
CA ASP A 267 -1.57 25.27 12.53
C ASP A 267 -3.06 25.57 12.70
N ARG A 268 -3.55 26.64 12.10
CA ARG A 268 -4.98 26.96 12.07
C ARG A 268 -5.53 26.68 10.67
N LEU A 269 -6.61 25.92 10.62
CA LEU A 269 -7.37 25.62 9.41
C LEU A 269 -8.80 26.10 9.58
N VAL A 270 -9.28 26.86 8.61
CA VAL A 270 -10.68 27.29 8.54
C VAL A 270 -11.27 26.76 7.25
N LEU A 271 -12.36 26.01 7.37
CA LEU A 271 -13.15 25.53 6.25
C LEU A 271 -14.46 26.30 6.24
N SER A 272 -14.77 26.97 5.12
CA SER A 272 -16.01 27.75 4.98
C SER A 272 -16.72 27.36 3.70
N GLY A 273 -17.99 26.99 3.79
CA GLY A 273 -18.66 26.35 2.67
C GLY A 273 -20.15 26.17 2.85
N THR A 274 -20.72 25.34 1.99
CA THR A 274 -22.12 24.93 2.06
C THR A 274 -22.24 23.41 2.08
N ARG A 275 -23.09 22.91 2.97
CA ARG A 275 -23.47 21.50 3.06
C ARG A 275 -24.99 21.41 2.99
N ASP A 276 -25.52 20.66 2.03
CA ASP A 276 -26.98 20.47 1.85
C ASP A 276 -27.79 21.78 1.82
N GLY A 277 -27.20 22.85 1.28
CA GLY A 277 -27.79 24.19 1.21
C GLY A 277 -27.63 25.06 2.47
N GLN A 278 -27.11 24.52 3.57
CA GLN A 278 -26.79 25.25 4.79
C GLN A 278 -25.37 25.81 4.75
N ARG A 279 -25.16 27.01 5.28
CA ARG A 279 -23.82 27.61 5.39
C ARG A 279 -23.12 27.02 6.60
N MET A 280 -21.97 26.41 6.37
CA MET A 280 -21.17 25.79 7.41
C MET A 280 -19.76 26.37 7.45
N ARG A 281 -19.25 26.60 8.66
CA ARG A 281 -17.87 26.99 8.93
C ARG A 281 -17.29 26.11 10.01
N MET A 282 -16.08 25.59 9.80
CA MET A 282 -15.33 24.81 10.80
C MET A 282 -14.00 25.50 11.08
N GLU A 283 -13.66 25.65 12.35
CA GLU A 283 -12.35 26.10 12.80
C GLU A 283 -11.62 24.94 13.46
N LEU A 284 -10.41 24.68 12.98
CA LEU A 284 -9.63 23.49 13.26
C LEU A 284 -8.21 23.90 13.67
N LEU A 285 -7.67 23.21 14.66
CA LEU A 285 -6.28 23.36 15.11
C LEU A 285 -5.49 22.08 14.85
N ARG A 286 -4.27 22.22 14.32
CA ARG A 286 -3.42 21.09 13.99
C ARG A 286 -3.05 20.32 15.25
N ARG A 287 -3.24 18.99 15.20
CA ARG A 287 -2.75 18.11 16.25
C ARG A 287 -1.27 17.80 16.03
N PRO A 288 -0.50 17.56 17.11
CA PRO A 288 0.85 17.04 16.98
C PRO A 288 0.80 15.75 16.17
N ARG A 289 1.54 15.70 15.06
CA ARG A 289 1.58 14.48 14.24
C ARG A 289 2.16 13.33 15.06
N TRP A 290 1.56 12.16 14.94
CA TRP A 290 2.17 10.93 15.39
C TRP A 290 3.40 10.67 14.50
N ARG A 291 4.57 11.05 14.98
CA ARG A 291 5.83 10.56 14.43
C ARG A 291 6.18 9.29 15.20
N PRO A 292 6.33 8.11 14.57
CA PRO A 292 7.07 7.06 15.22
C PRO A 292 8.42 7.68 15.59
N VAL A 293 8.78 7.60 16.87
CA VAL A 293 10.05 8.11 17.40
C VAL A 293 11.13 7.76 16.38
N GLU A 294 11.78 8.78 15.80
CA GLU A 294 12.96 8.58 14.96
C GLU A 294 13.97 7.86 15.85
N THR A 295 13.97 6.54 15.76
CA THR A 295 14.91 5.69 16.45
C THR A 295 16.22 5.90 15.72
N ARG A 296 17.18 6.42 16.48
CA ARG A 296 18.56 6.73 16.08
C ARG A 296 19.20 5.67 15.18
#